data_AF-A0A960QZM2-F1
#
_entry.id   AF-A0A960QZM2-F1
#
_cell.length_a   1.000
_cell.length_b   1.000
_cell.length_c   1.000
_cell.angle_alpha   90.00
_cell.angle_beta   90.00
_cell.angle_gamma   90.00
#
_symmetry.space_group_name_H-M   'P 1'
#
loop_
_entity.id
_entity.type
_entity.pdbx_description
1 polymer ?
#
loop_
_entity_poly.entity_id
_entity_poly.type
_entity_poly.pdbx_seq_one_letter_code
_entity_poly.pdbx_strand_id
1 'polypeptide(L)'
;MIKLAHISDLHFSKLSLSPTQFFSKRWLGNLNLLMNRAKDYVNERPFSLIPHFQKEGITHVIISGDLTTTSSKKEYQMAEKFVDALKKVGIKVFAIPGNHDSYTKKADRSKAFYKSFPSPKGSPFSLSTHGVTSLPLTEGWTLVLMDTTYASSLTSSNGFFSKVIEENLKTLLNTIDPKQQILLVNHFPFFQHDKPRRRLINGESLHSLIASYPNIQLYLHGHTHRRTIADLRANKLPLILDSGSTGHKHGSWNLLELTKNHLKLTVHAWDKEWKPIDTQSFSFSSELWFEKGLRFKCTGCGKCCTGKGYVWLEKEDVKNLAQELNLSEETFIKQYTRQVGFDLALLDDPHSDDCIFLENKTRCKVYKNRPKQCQTFPWWPHNLENPAAWEEAKKTCEGIDHPDAPLIPLSTIKKEQNR
;
A
#
# COMPACT_ATOMS: atom_id res chain seq x y z
N MET A 1 13.79 -11.79 8.99
CA MET A 1 13.10 -11.82 7.68
C MET A 1 12.06 -12.94 7.73
N ILE A 2 10.86 -12.71 7.21
CA ILE A 2 9.79 -13.72 7.09
C ILE A 2 9.48 -13.92 5.60
N LYS A 3 9.21 -15.15 5.18
CA LYS A 3 8.73 -15.46 3.83
C LYS A 3 7.30 -15.96 3.91
N LEU A 4 6.42 -15.27 3.21
CA LEU A 4 4.99 -15.57 3.20
C LEU A 4 4.47 -15.69 1.77
N ALA A 5 3.59 -16.65 1.54
CA ALA A 5 2.89 -16.81 0.28
C ALA A 5 1.47 -16.23 0.40
N HIS A 6 1.10 -15.36 -0.53
CA HIS A 6 -0.26 -14.88 -0.71
C HIS A 6 -0.89 -15.61 -1.89
N ILE A 7 -1.91 -16.42 -1.56
CA ILE A 7 -2.73 -17.16 -2.51
C ILE A 7 -4.19 -16.74 -2.37
N SER A 8 -4.98 -16.90 -3.43
CA SER A 8 -6.39 -16.55 -3.43
C SER A 8 -7.15 -17.35 -4.47
N ASP A 9 -8.48 -17.39 -4.31
CA ASP A 9 -9.41 -17.89 -5.32
C ASP A 9 -9.04 -19.31 -5.77
N LEU A 10 -8.90 -20.20 -4.78
CA LEU A 10 -8.57 -21.62 -4.98
C LEU A 10 -9.71 -22.35 -5.68
N HIS A 11 -10.96 -21.97 -5.36
CA HIS A 11 -12.18 -22.49 -5.94
C HIS A 11 -12.21 -24.02 -6.03
N PHE A 12 -11.89 -24.69 -4.91
CA PHE A 12 -12.13 -26.13 -4.81
C PHE A 12 -13.58 -26.41 -5.17
N SER A 13 -13.77 -27.35 -6.08
CA SER A 13 -15.07 -27.62 -6.70
C SER A 13 -15.37 -29.11 -6.69
N LYS A 14 -16.60 -29.44 -6.30
CA LYS A 14 -17.13 -30.80 -6.38
C LYS A 14 -18.63 -30.73 -6.58
N LEU A 15 -19.11 -31.39 -7.65
CA LEU A 15 -20.53 -31.40 -7.98
C LEU A 15 -21.35 -31.94 -6.81
N SER A 16 -22.33 -31.14 -6.41
CA SER A 16 -23.42 -31.56 -5.54
C SER A 16 -24.60 -31.99 -6.42
N LEU A 17 -25.22 -33.13 -6.12
CA LEU A 17 -26.38 -33.68 -6.84
C LEU A 17 -27.65 -33.68 -5.97
N SER A 18 -27.65 -32.94 -4.86
CA SER A 18 -28.78 -32.90 -3.91
C SER A 18 -30.02 -32.23 -4.51
N PRO A 19 -31.22 -32.83 -4.46
CA PRO A 19 -32.47 -32.23 -4.97
C PRO A 19 -32.84 -30.87 -4.34
N THR A 20 -32.36 -30.60 -3.13
CA THR A 20 -32.59 -29.30 -2.46
C THR A 20 -31.79 -28.14 -3.07
N GLN A 21 -30.85 -28.42 -3.98
CA GLN A 21 -29.99 -27.39 -4.57
C GLN A 21 -30.69 -26.52 -5.61
N PHE A 22 -31.72 -27.06 -6.28
CA PHE A 22 -32.51 -26.37 -7.32
C PHE A 22 -33.23 -25.12 -6.81
N PHE A 23 -33.40 -24.97 -5.49
CA PHE A 23 -34.02 -23.81 -4.83
C PHE A 23 -33.00 -22.82 -4.23
N SER A 24 -31.72 -22.90 -4.62
CA SER A 24 -30.66 -22.05 -4.06
C SER A 24 -29.65 -21.58 -5.11
N LYS A 25 -28.87 -20.53 -4.79
CA LYS A 25 -27.76 -20.01 -5.64
C LYS A 25 -26.80 -21.11 -6.10
N ARG A 26 -26.71 -22.21 -5.34
CA ARG A 26 -25.90 -23.41 -5.65
C ARG A 26 -26.27 -24.06 -6.99
N TRP A 27 -27.53 -24.00 -7.42
CA TRP A 27 -27.93 -24.48 -8.75
C TRP A 27 -27.24 -23.72 -9.88
N LEU A 28 -27.31 -22.38 -9.87
CA LEU A 28 -26.63 -21.53 -10.85
C LEU A 28 -25.10 -21.70 -10.79
N GLY A 29 -24.55 -21.85 -9.58
CA GLY A 29 -23.14 -22.14 -9.36
C GLY A 29 -22.69 -23.46 -9.98
N ASN A 30 -23.46 -24.54 -9.77
CA ASN A 30 -23.19 -25.86 -10.36
C ASN A 30 -23.33 -25.86 -11.89
N LEU A 31 -24.32 -25.13 -12.43
CA LEU A 31 -24.49 -25.01 -13.88
C LEU A 31 -23.29 -24.26 -14.51
N ASN A 32 -22.85 -23.15 -13.92
CA ASN A 32 -21.65 -22.44 -14.39
C ASN A 32 -20.37 -23.26 -14.17
N LEU A 33 -20.31 -24.08 -13.11
CA LEU A 33 -19.23 -25.04 -12.89
C LEU A 33 -19.16 -26.05 -14.04
N LEU A 34 -20.29 -26.68 -14.39
CA LEU A 34 -20.36 -27.65 -15.48
C LEU A 34 -20.05 -27.04 -16.85
N MET A 35 -20.52 -25.82 -17.11
CA MET A 35 -20.40 -25.20 -18.43
C MET A 35 -19.05 -24.52 -18.66
N ASN A 36 -18.51 -23.83 -17.65
CA ASN A 36 -17.33 -22.97 -17.79
C ASN A 36 -16.21 -23.33 -16.80
N ARG A 37 -16.47 -23.24 -15.49
CA ARG A 37 -15.37 -23.27 -14.48
C ARG A 37 -14.68 -24.63 -14.33
N ALA A 38 -15.32 -25.77 -14.61
CA ALA A 38 -14.70 -27.08 -14.48
C ALA A 38 -13.51 -27.29 -15.44
N LYS A 39 -13.44 -26.53 -16.55
CA LYS A 39 -12.32 -26.56 -17.50
C LYS A 39 -11.18 -25.62 -17.09
N ASP A 40 -11.49 -24.61 -16.29
CA ASP A 40 -10.57 -23.54 -15.94
C ASP A 40 -9.94 -23.73 -14.56
N TYR A 41 -10.57 -24.51 -13.67
CA TYR A 41 -10.09 -24.75 -12.30
C TYR A 41 -9.65 -26.20 -12.10
N VAL A 42 -8.48 -26.36 -11.48
CA VAL A 42 -7.85 -27.67 -11.24
C VAL A 42 -7.65 -27.85 -9.75
N ASN A 43 -8.39 -28.80 -9.15
CA ASN A 43 -8.37 -29.03 -7.70
C ASN A 43 -6.97 -29.45 -7.18
N GLU A 44 -6.15 -30.05 -8.02
CA GLU A 44 -4.79 -30.49 -7.69
C GLU A 44 -3.79 -29.32 -7.73
N ARG A 45 -4.15 -28.20 -8.39
CA ARG A 45 -3.24 -27.05 -8.58
C ARG A 45 -2.76 -26.45 -7.26
N PRO A 46 -3.61 -26.17 -6.26
CA PRO A 46 -3.11 -25.68 -4.98
C PRO A 46 -2.12 -26.63 -4.30
N PHE A 47 -2.34 -27.95 -4.37
CA PHE A 47 -1.44 -28.95 -3.75
C PHE A 47 -0.03 -28.94 -4.36
N SER A 48 0.10 -28.60 -5.65
CA SER A 48 1.40 -28.47 -6.31
C SER A 48 2.29 -27.35 -5.74
N LEU A 49 1.72 -26.43 -4.95
CA LEU A 49 2.50 -25.37 -4.27
C LEU A 49 3.30 -25.90 -3.08
N ILE A 50 2.91 -27.02 -2.47
CA ILE A 50 3.51 -27.49 -1.22
C ILE A 50 5.02 -27.75 -1.39
N PRO A 51 5.49 -28.51 -2.40
CA PRO A 51 6.92 -28.70 -2.61
C PRO A 51 7.65 -27.38 -2.92
N HIS A 52 7.00 -26.48 -3.66
CA HIS A 52 7.56 -25.16 -3.99
C HIS A 52 7.74 -24.30 -2.74
N PHE A 53 6.74 -24.29 -1.86
CA PHE A 53 6.78 -23.55 -0.60
C PHE A 53 7.87 -24.06 0.33
N GLN A 54 8.06 -25.38 0.40
CA GLN A 54 9.17 -25.96 1.17
C GLN A 54 10.53 -25.56 0.58
N LYS A 55 10.69 -25.62 -0.75
CA LYS A 55 11.92 -25.21 -1.44
C LYS A 55 12.26 -23.73 -1.21
N GLU A 56 11.25 -22.85 -1.30
CA GLU A 56 11.43 -21.41 -1.11
C GLU A 56 11.61 -20.99 0.37
N GLY A 57 11.35 -21.91 1.31
CA GLY A 57 11.42 -21.63 2.75
C GLY A 57 10.24 -20.80 3.25
N ILE A 58 9.05 -20.98 2.66
CA ILE A 58 7.82 -20.31 3.10
C ILE A 58 7.44 -20.83 4.48
N THR A 59 7.19 -19.90 5.40
CA THR A 59 6.76 -20.23 6.77
C THR A 59 5.30 -19.89 7.03
N HIS A 60 4.73 -18.99 6.22
CA HIS A 60 3.38 -18.47 6.38
C HIS A 60 2.63 -18.45 5.05
N VAL A 61 1.35 -18.82 5.07
CA VAL A 61 0.44 -18.72 3.91
C VAL A 61 -0.77 -17.87 4.31
N ILE A 62 -1.06 -16.86 3.50
CA ILE A 62 -2.27 -16.04 3.57
C ILE A 62 -3.18 -16.45 2.41
N ILE A 63 -4.40 -16.89 2.73
CA ILE A 63 -5.45 -17.23 1.77
C ILE A 63 -6.51 -16.13 1.80
N SER A 64 -6.54 -15.26 0.79
CA SER A 64 -7.42 -14.09 0.76
C SER A 64 -8.82 -14.37 0.18
N GLY A 65 -9.40 -15.53 0.47
CA GLY A 65 -10.78 -15.87 0.13
C GLY A 65 -10.96 -16.80 -1.07
N ASP A 66 -12.23 -17.17 -1.27
CA ASP A 66 -12.73 -18.05 -2.33
C ASP A 66 -12.04 -19.42 -2.36
N LEU A 67 -12.03 -20.08 -1.20
CA LEU A 67 -11.50 -21.44 -1.07
C LEU A 67 -12.42 -22.44 -1.77
N THR A 68 -13.72 -22.22 -1.71
CA THR A 68 -14.75 -23.07 -2.32
C THR A 68 -15.40 -22.41 -3.53
N THR A 69 -16.23 -23.16 -4.28
CA THR A 69 -17.02 -22.61 -5.40
C THR A 69 -18.48 -22.38 -5.03
N THR A 70 -19.07 -23.22 -4.18
CA THR A 70 -20.50 -23.14 -3.85
C THR A 70 -20.79 -23.29 -2.36
N SER A 71 -19.76 -23.16 -1.53
CA SER A 71 -19.79 -23.38 -0.08
C SER A 71 -20.37 -24.74 0.30
N SER A 72 -20.13 -25.78 -0.51
CA SER A 72 -20.61 -27.13 -0.17
C SER A 72 -19.71 -27.78 0.88
N LYS A 73 -20.28 -28.67 1.72
CA LYS A 73 -19.49 -29.41 2.72
C LYS A 73 -18.32 -30.17 2.10
N LYS A 74 -18.51 -30.74 0.91
CA LYS A 74 -17.46 -31.50 0.21
C LYS A 74 -16.32 -30.61 -0.30
N GLU A 75 -16.65 -29.41 -0.78
CA GLU A 75 -15.62 -28.42 -1.17
C GLU A 75 -14.84 -27.94 0.05
N TYR A 76 -15.51 -27.66 1.17
CA TYR A 76 -14.86 -27.35 2.42
C TYR A 76 -13.91 -28.46 2.88
N GLN A 77 -14.32 -29.73 2.79
CA GLN A 77 -13.45 -30.86 3.10
C GLN A 77 -12.20 -30.95 2.20
N MET A 78 -12.30 -30.52 0.94
CA MET A 78 -11.14 -30.46 0.04
C MET A 78 -10.20 -29.32 0.43
N ALA A 79 -10.75 -28.16 0.75
CA ALA A 79 -10.00 -27.02 1.25
C ALA A 79 -9.31 -27.32 2.60
N GLU A 80 -9.99 -27.99 3.52
CA GLU A 80 -9.43 -28.47 4.80
C GLU A 80 -8.22 -29.39 4.56
N LYS A 81 -8.34 -30.37 3.65
CA LYS A 81 -7.22 -31.27 3.30
C LYS A 81 -6.00 -30.50 2.78
N PHE A 82 -6.22 -29.48 1.97
CA PHE A 82 -5.13 -28.63 1.47
C PHE A 82 -4.47 -27.84 2.60
N VAL A 83 -5.26 -27.17 3.44
CA VAL A 83 -4.75 -26.41 4.59
C VAL A 83 -4.03 -27.31 5.60
N ASP A 84 -4.54 -28.51 5.84
CA ASP A 84 -3.89 -29.50 6.71
C ASP A 84 -2.57 -30.00 6.11
N ALA A 85 -2.50 -30.16 4.79
CA ALA A 85 -1.25 -30.52 4.12
C ALA A 85 -0.17 -29.44 4.26
N LEU A 86 -0.55 -28.16 4.16
CA LEU A 86 0.35 -27.02 4.47
C LEU A 86 0.82 -27.06 5.93
N LYS A 87 -0.11 -27.22 6.87
CA LYS A 87 0.22 -27.27 8.31
C LYS A 87 1.15 -28.44 8.66
N LYS A 88 0.96 -29.61 8.02
CA LYS A 88 1.80 -30.80 8.22
C LYS A 88 3.27 -30.57 7.88
N VAL A 89 3.56 -29.68 6.93
CA VAL A 89 4.93 -29.29 6.57
C VAL A 89 5.43 -28.08 7.36
N GLY A 90 4.74 -27.69 8.44
CA GLY A 90 5.16 -26.63 9.35
C GLY A 90 4.73 -25.22 8.94
N ILE A 91 3.89 -25.06 7.91
CA ILE A 91 3.44 -23.75 7.44
C ILE A 91 2.26 -23.25 8.28
N LYS A 92 2.37 -22.02 8.79
CA LYS A 92 1.27 -21.33 9.47
C LYS A 92 0.30 -20.74 8.44
N VAL A 93 -0.98 -21.08 8.53
CA VAL A 93 -1.99 -20.66 7.54
C VAL A 93 -2.98 -19.68 8.16
N PHE A 94 -3.20 -18.55 7.48
CA PHE A 94 -4.25 -17.59 7.77
C PHE A 94 -5.22 -17.52 6.59
N ALA A 95 -6.51 -17.68 6.84
CA ALA A 95 -7.52 -17.65 5.79
C ALA A 95 -8.67 -16.73 6.19
N ILE A 96 -9.16 -15.97 5.22
CA ILE A 96 -10.43 -15.22 5.29
C ILE A 96 -11.39 -15.80 4.25
N PRO A 97 -12.71 -15.64 4.41
CA PRO A 97 -13.67 -16.10 3.39
C PRO A 97 -13.71 -15.15 2.18
N GLY A 98 -14.10 -15.70 1.03
CA GLY A 98 -14.59 -14.92 -0.12
C GLY A 98 -16.09 -15.08 -0.35
N ASN A 99 -16.65 -14.43 -1.39
CA ASN A 99 -18.08 -14.53 -1.68
C ASN A 99 -18.55 -15.96 -2.01
N HIS A 100 -17.67 -16.82 -2.53
CA HIS A 100 -17.99 -18.22 -2.79
C HIS A 100 -17.93 -19.12 -1.54
N ASP A 101 -17.35 -18.65 -0.44
CA ASP A 101 -17.36 -19.34 0.86
C ASP A 101 -18.64 -19.02 1.65
N SER A 102 -19.22 -17.84 1.44
CA SER A 102 -20.53 -17.42 1.97
C SER A 102 -21.63 -17.43 0.89
N TYR A 103 -21.51 -18.31 -0.11
CA TYR A 103 -22.29 -18.29 -1.36
C TYR A 103 -23.80 -18.46 -1.19
N THR A 104 -24.24 -19.15 -0.13
CA THR A 104 -25.66 -19.38 0.16
C THR A 104 -26.04 -18.77 1.49
N LYS A 105 -27.29 -18.27 1.63
CA LYS A 105 -27.83 -17.78 2.90
C LYS A 105 -27.65 -18.77 4.06
N LYS A 106 -27.74 -20.08 3.77
CA LYS A 106 -27.50 -21.15 4.76
C LYS A 106 -26.03 -21.21 5.19
N ALA A 107 -25.10 -21.16 4.24
CA ALA A 107 -23.67 -21.19 4.53
C ALA A 107 -23.26 -19.96 5.38
N ASP A 108 -23.72 -18.78 4.98
CA ASP A 108 -23.47 -17.51 5.70
C ASP A 108 -24.07 -17.52 7.11
N ARG A 109 -25.38 -17.78 7.25
CA ARG A 109 -26.05 -17.84 8.57
C ARG A 109 -25.45 -18.86 9.52
N SER A 110 -25.02 -20.01 9.00
CA SER A 110 -24.39 -21.06 9.81
C SER A 110 -22.89 -20.86 10.02
N LYS A 111 -22.32 -19.76 9.49
CA LYS A 111 -20.90 -19.45 9.52
C LYS A 111 -20.05 -20.66 9.09
N ALA A 112 -20.45 -21.29 7.97
CA ALA A 112 -19.89 -22.56 7.51
C ALA A 112 -18.37 -22.50 7.31
N PHE A 113 -17.86 -21.40 6.75
CA PHE A 113 -16.42 -21.16 6.60
C PHE A 113 -15.68 -21.32 7.94
N TYR A 114 -16.18 -20.69 9.00
CA TYR A 114 -15.53 -20.68 10.32
C TYR A 114 -15.61 -22.01 11.07
N LYS A 115 -16.42 -22.97 10.60
CA LYS A 115 -16.40 -24.35 11.11
C LYS A 115 -15.16 -25.11 10.61
N SER A 116 -14.74 -24.82 9.38
CA SER A 116 -13.55 -25.42 8.75
C SER A 116 -12.28 -24.61 9.02
N PHE A 117 -12.41 -23.28 9.06
CA PHE A 117 -11.30 -22.34 9.26
C PHE A 117 -11.64 -21.37 10.40
N PRO A 118 -11.49 -21.80 11.67
CA PRO A 118 -11.81 -20.96 12.82
C PRO A 118 -11.01 -19.65 12.83
N SER A 119 -11.60 -18.60 13.40
CA SER A 119 -10.89 -17.34 13.63
C SER A 119 -9.57 -17.59 14.36
N PRO A 120 -8.46 -16.96 13.93
CA PRO A 120 -7.23 -16.98 14.69
C PRO A 120 -7.44 -16.47 16.12
N LYS A 121 -6.72 -17.07 17.08
CA LYS A 121 -6.72 -16.66 18.49
C LYS A 121 -5.59 -15.67 18.74
N GLY A 122 -5.71 -14.87 19.81
CA GLY A 122 -4.68 -13.90 20.22
C GLY A 122 -5.06 -12.44 20.02
N SER A 123 -6.29 -12.17 19.59
CA SER A 123 -6.87 -10.83 19.47
C SER A 123 -8.16 -10.77 20.29
N PRO A 124 -8.52 -9.61 20.88
CA PRO A 124 -9.85 -9.40 21.44
C PRO A 124 -10.95 -9.39 20.36
N PHE A 125 -10.57 -9.19 19.09
CA PHE A 125 -11.48 -9.25 17.94
C PHE A 125 -11.38 -10.61 17.25
N SER A 126 -12.53 -11.12 16.80
CA SER A 126 -12.63 -12.38 16.05
C SER A 126 -13.32 -12.12 14.72
N LEU A 127 -12.76 -12.67 13.63
CA LEU A 127 -13.33 -12.57 12.29
C LEU A 127 -14.80 -13.00 12.25
N SER A 128 -15.12 -14.15 12.87
CA SER A 128 -16.48 -14.72 12.84
C SER A 128 -17.56 -13.86 13.53
N THR A 129 -17.18 -13.02 14.50
CA THR A 129 -18.13 -12.23 15.31
C THR A 129 -18.03 -10.73 15.05
N HIS A 130 -16.82 -10.21 14.85
CA HIS A 130 -16.55 -8.78 14.67
C HIS A 130 -16.23 -8.41 13.21
N GLY A 131 -15.96 -9.39 12.35
CA GLY A 131 -15.53 -9.16 10.96
C GLY A 131 -14.06 -8.75 10.82
N VAL A 132 -13.32 -8.62 11.91
CA VAL A 132 -11.89 -8.28 11.93
C VAL A 132 -11.13 -9.06 13.00
N THR A 133 -9.83 -9.23 12.82
CA THR A 133 -8.89 -9.70 13.85
C THR A 133 -7.48 -9.25 13.53
N SER A 134 -6.58 -9.26 14.52
CA SER A 134 -5.18 -8.86 14.36
C SER A 134 -4.23 -9.84 15.05
N LEU A 135 -3.05 -10.04 14.47
CA LEU A 135 -2.03 -10.94 15.00
C LEU A 135 -0.64 -10.32 14.77
N PRO A 136 0.30 -10.44 15.72
CA PRO A 136 1.70 -10.18 15.42
C PRO A 136 2.17 -11.09 14.28
N LEU A 137 2.77 -10.50 13.26
CA LEU A 137 3.34 -11.23 12.12
C LEU A 137 4.88 -11.32 12.26
N THR A 138 5.52 -10.20 12.56
CA THR A 138 6.95 -10.11 12.92
C THR A 138 7.15 -8.98 13.93
N GLU A 139 8.39 -8.74 14.40
CA GLU A 139 8.71 -7.63 15.31
C GLU A 139 8.30 -6.24 14.78
N GLY A 140 8.17 -6.06 13.46
CA GLY A 140 7.75 -4.78 12.87
C GLY A 140 6.42 -4.81 12.10
N TRP A 141 5.73 -5.96 12.07
CA TRP A 141 4.52 -6.14 11.28
C TRP A 141 3.39 -6.75 12.10
N THR A 142 2.20 -6.15 11.97
CA THR A 142 0.93 -6.71 12.42
C THR A 142 0.09 -7.13 11.22
N LEU A 143 -0.37 -8.38 11.23
CA LEU A 143 -1.34 -8.90 10.28
C LEU A 143 -2.74 -8.52 10.74
N VAL A 144 -3.51 -7.84 9.89
CA VAL A 144 -4.93 -7.56 10.11
C VAL A 144 -5.73 -8.30 9.06
N LEU A 145 -6.68 -9.11 9.50
CA LEU A 145 -7.58 -9.85 8.63
C LEU A 145 -8.98 -9.24 8.72
N MET A 146 -9.67 -9.13 7.60
CA MET A 146 -11.02 -8.59 7.52
C MET A 146 -11.93 -9.50 6.67
N ASP A 147 -13.14 -9.72 7.15
CA ASP A 147 -14.23 -10.43 6.47
C ASP A 147 -15.33 -9.42 6.12
N THR A 148 -15.45 -9.09 4.84
CA THR A 148 -16.54 -8.28 4.28
C THR A 148 -17.53 -9.11 3.46
N THR A 149 -17.53 -10.43 3.64
CA THR A 149 -18.44 -11.34 2.94
C THR A 149 -19.83 -11.31 3.57
N TYR A 150 -20.84 -11.53 2.73
CA TYR A 150 -22.22 -11.75 3.14
C TYR A 150 -22.93 -12.58 2.09
N ALA A 151 -24.07 -13.18 2.43
CA ALA A 151 -24.93 -13.84 1.44
C ALA A 151 -25.58 -12.85 0.48
N SER A 152 -24.81 -12.43 -0.54
CA SER A 152 -25.27 -11.56 -1.62
C SER A 152 -26.37 -12.19 -2.47
N SER A 153 -27.11 -11.36 -3.21
CA SER A 153 -28.20 -11.81 -4.08
C SER A 153 -27.73 -12.82 -5.14
N LEU A 154 -28.67 -13.53 -5.77
CA LEU A 154 -28.37 -14.63 -6.70
C LEU A 154 -27.48 -14.22 -7.88
N THR A 155 -27.50 -12.95 -8.27
CA THR A 155 -26.78 -12.41 -9.44
C THR A 155 -25.62 -11.47 -9.07
N SER A 156 -25.33 -11.33 -7.76
CA SER A 156 -24.27 -10.46 -7.25
C SER A 156 -23.13 -11.27 -6.64
N SER A 157 -21.92 -10.74 -6.74
CA SER A 157 -20.71 -11.20 -6.05
C SER A 157 -20.10 -10.05 -5.26
N ASN A 158 -20.95 -9.18 -4.70
CA ASN A 158 -20.51 -8.05 -3.89
C ASN A 158 -20.06 -8.52 -2.50
N GLY A 159 -19.11 -7.76 -1.94
CA GLY A 159 -18.88 -7.68 -0.50
C GLY A 159 -19.65 -6.51 0.10
N PHE A 160 -19.70 -6.43 1.42
CA PHE A 160 -20.30 -5.30 2.14
C PHE A 160 -19.44 -4.85 3.31
N PHE A 161 -18.88 -3.65 3.20
CA PHE A 161 -18.21 -2.98 4.31
C PHE A 161 -19.26 -2.25 5.15
N SER A 162 -19.77 -2.96 6.17
CA SER A 162 -20.82 -2.43 7.05
C SER A 162 -20.23 -1.44 8.06
N LYS A 163 -21.08 -0.54 8.59
CA LYS A 163 -20.69 0.37 9.68
C LYS A 163 -20.15 -0.36 10.91
N VAL A 164 -20.67 -1.54 11.22
CA VAL A 164 -20.18 -2.38 12.34
C VAL A 164 -18.74 -2.83 12.10
N ILE A 165 -18.43 -3.29 10.88
CA ILE A 165 -17.06 -3.68 10.51
C ILE A 165 -16.14 -2.46 10.53
N GLU A 166 -16.61 -1.31 10.05
CA GLU A 166 -15.85 -0.06 10.06
C GLU A 166 -15.44 0.36 11.48
N GLU A 167 -16.39 0.39 12.43
CA GLU A 167 -16.10 0.75 13.83
C GLU A 167 -15.19 -0.29 14.51
N ASN A 168 -15.41 -1.58 14.23
CA ASN A 168 -14.55 -2.65 14.76
C ASN A 168 -13.13 -2.55 14.21
N LEU A 169 -12.97 -2.30 12.91
CA LEU A 169 -11.67 -2.11 12.27
C LEU A 169 -10.97 -0.88 12.85
N LYS A 170 -11.66 0.24 12.96
CA LYS A 170 -11.12 1.49 13.53
C LYS A 170 -10.65 1.27 14.97
N THR A 171 -11.46 0.62 15.79
CA THR A 171 -11.12 0.31 17.19
C THR A 171 -9.90 -0.61 17.24
N LEU A 172 -9.87 -1.67 16.44
CA LEU A 172 -8.73 -2.58 16.36
C LEU A 172 -7.44 -1.89 15.90
N LEU A 173 -7.50 -1.05 14.86
CA LEU A 173 -6.32 -0.35 14.35
C LEU A 173 -5.71 0.58 15.41
N ASN A 174 -6.55 1.24 16.21
CA ASN A 174 -6.10 2.09 17.33
C ASN A 174 -5.44 1.31 18.48
N THR A 175 -5.59 -0.02 18.55
CA THR A 175 -4.87 -0.85 19.52
C THR A 175 -3.47 -1.25 19.06
N ILE A 176 -3.13 -1.06 17.78
CA ILE A 176 -1.84 -1.43 17.21
C ILE A 176 -0.86 -0.27 17.45
N ASP A 177 0.34 -0.59 17.93
CA ASP A 177 1.42 0.41 18.10
C ASP A 177 1.64 1.15 16.76
N PRO A 178 1.57 2.51 16.74
CA PRO A 178 1.79 3.29 15.53
C PRO A 178 3.14 3.05 14.82
N LYS A 179 4.14 2.48 15.51
CA LYS A 179 5.43 2.09 14.93
C LYS A 179 5.37 0.78 14.14
N GLN A 180 4.35 -0.04 14.36
CA GLN A 180 4.13 -1.28 13.63
C GLN A 180 3.54 -1.00 12.25
N GLN A 181 4.07 -1.69 11.23
CA GLN A 181 3.48 -1.70 9.91
C GLN A 181 2.33 -2.69 9.86
N ILE A 182 1.30 -2.37 9.10
CA ILE A 182 0.10 -3.17 8.98
C ILE A 182 0.01 -3.78 7.59
N LEU A 183 -0.14 -5.09 7.57
CA LEU A 183 -0.55 -5.88 6.40
C LEU A 183 -2.03 -6.20 6.57
N LEU A 184 -2.88 -5.49 5.83
CA LEU A 184 -4.33 -5.65 5.84
C LEU A 184 -4.76 -6.64 4.74
N VAL A 185 -5.58 -7.63 5.09
CA VAL A 185 -6.09 -8.64 4.15
C VAL A 185 -7.60 -8.57 4.10
N ASN A 186 -8.15 -8.47 2.90
CA ASN A 186 -9.59 -8.57 2.63
C ASN A 186 -9.80 -9.21 1.26
N HIS A 187 -10.89 -9.94 1.06
CA HIS A 187 -11.10 -10.60 -0.24
C HIS A 187 -11.34 -9.59 -1.36
N PHE A 188 -12.08 -8.52 -1.07
CA PHE A 188 -12.48 -7.53 -2.07
C PHE A 188 -11.51 -6.33 -2.11
N PRO A 189 -11.23 -5.79 -3.31
CA PRO A 189 -10.64 -4.46 -3.40
C PRO A 189 -11.62 -3.40 -2.89
N PHE A 190 -11.10 -2.31 -2.31
CA PHE A 190 -11.93 -1.19 -1.87
C PHE A 190 -12.31 -0.21 -3.00
N PHE A 191 -11.62 -0.30 -4.15
CA PHE A 191 -11.90 0.51 -5.34
C PHE A 191 -13.23 0.15 -6.01
N GLN A 192 -13.85 1.15 -6.64
CA GLN A 192 -15.15 1.03 -7.30
C GLN A 192 -15.05 0.83 -8.83
N HIS A 193 -13.90 0.38 -9.35
CA HIS A 193 -13.64 0.25 -10.79
C HIS A 193 -14.22 -1.03 -11.45
N ASP A 194 -14.70 -2.01 -10.67
CA ASP A 194 -15.38 -3.19 -11.23
C ASP A 194 -16.89 -2.95 -11.44
N LYS A 195 -17.57 -3.89 -12.08
CA LYS A 195 -19.01 -3.84 -12.34
C LYS A 195 -19.79 -3.67 -11.01
N PRO A 196 -20.89 -2.90 -10.97
CA PRO A 196 -21.68 -2.67 -9.75
C PRO A 196 -22.11 -3.92 -8.95
N ARG A 197 -22.20 -5.07 -9.62
CA ARG A 197 -22.56 -6.37 -9.05
C ARG A 197 -21.36 -7.24 -8.63
N ARG A 198 -20.13 -6.71 -8.67
CA ARG A 198 -18.88 -7.39 -8.30
C ARG A 198 -17.94 -6.51 -7.45
N ARG A 199 -18.46 -5.53 -6.72
CA ARG A 199 -17.65 -4.57 -5.95
C ARG A 199 -17.89 -4.68 -4.45
N LEU A 200 -17.02 -4.07 -3.66
CA LEU A 200 -17.27 -3.86 -2.24
C LEU A 200 -18.26 -2.70 -2.07
N ILE A 201 -19.47 -3.01 -1.60
CA ILE A 201 -20.43 -1.98 -1.21
C ILE A 201 -19.82 -1.20 -0.03
N ASN A 202 -19.88 0.14 -0.10
CA ASN A 202 -19.22 1.08 0.80
C ASN A 202 -17.68 1.03 0.80
N GLY A 203 -17.07 0.58 -0.30
CA GLY A 203 -15.61 0.58 -0.43
C GLY A 203 -14.96 1.96 -0.29
N GLU A 204 -15.66 3.05 -0.61
CA GLU A 204 -15.14 4.42 -0.39
C GLU A 204 -14.96 4.79 1.09
N SER A 205 -15.78 4.22 1.98
CA SER A 205 -15.60 4.39 3.43
C SER A 205 -14.32 3.68 3.89
N LEU A 206 -14.10 2.45 3.39
CA LEU A 206 -12.87 1.71 3.65
C LEU A 206 -11.64 2.41 3.07
N HIS A 207 -11.74 2.96 1.86
CA HIS A 207 -10.70 3.79 1.25
C HIS A 207 -10.32 4.98 2.14
N SER A 208 -11.33 5.75 2.57
CA SER A 208 -11.12 6.92 3.45
C SER A 208 -10.51 6.52 4.79
N LEU A 209 -10.97 5.40 5.37
CA LEU A 209 -10.40 4.85 6.59
C LEU A 209 -8.93 4.46 6.37
N ILE A 210 -8.60 3.68 5.35
CA ILE A 210 -7.21 3.27 5.05
C ILE A 210 -6.30 4.49 4.87
N ALA A 211 -6.74 5.51 4.15
CA ALA A 211 -5.97 6.74 3.95
C ALA A 211 -5.67 7.50 5.26
N SER A 212 -6.46 7.28 6.32
CA SER A 212 -6.24 7.88 7.65
C SER A 212 -5.23 7.11 8.52
N TYR A 213 -4.80 5.91 8.13
CA TYR A 213 -3.84 5.09 8.85
C TYR A 213 -2.58 4.85 8.00
N PRO A 214 -1.58 5.75 8.04
CA PRO A 214 -0.39 5.68 7.19
C PRO A 214 0.51 4.48 7.51
N ASN A 215 0.32 3.81 8.64
CA ASN A 215 1.03 2.58 8.96
C ASN A 215 0.45 1.34 8.26
N ILE A 216 -0.69 1.44 7.57
CA ILE A 216 -1.15 0.41 6.62
C ILE A 216 -0.30 0.51 5.36
N GLN A 217 0.68 -0.39 5.24
CA GLN A 217 1.67 -0.40 4.17
C GLN A 217 1.31 -1.39 3.06
N LEU A 218 0.57 -2.46 3.39
CA LEU A 218 0.18 -3.51 2.46
C LEU A 218 -1.32 -3.80 2.56
N TYR A 219 -1.97 -3.92 1.40
CA TYR A 219 -3.34 -4.41 1.28
C TYR A 219 -3.40 -5.59 0.31
N LEU A 220 -3.71 -6.77 0.83
CA LEU A 220 -3.79 -8.01 0.05
C LEU A 220 -5.24 -8.34 -0.25
N HIS A 221 -5.54 -8.64 -1.51
CA HIS A 221 -6.87 -9.10 -1.92
C HIS A 221 -6.85 -10.16 -3.02
N GLY A 222 -8.06 -10.61 -3.40
CA GLY A 222 -8.32 -11.52 -4.51
C GLY A 222 -9.49 -11.04 -5.34
N HIS A 223 -10.43 -11.94 -5.66
CA HIS A 223 -11.74 -11.69 -6.28
C HIS A 223 -11.71 -11.23 -7.75
N THR A 224 -10.74 -10.40 -8.15
CA THR A 224 -10.68 -9.86 -9.52
C THR A 224 -10.03 -10.84 -10.50
N HIS A 225 -9.18 -11.74 -9.98
CA HIS A 225 -8.38 -12.73 -10.72
C HIS A 225 -7.35 -12.11 -11.69
N ARG A 226 -7.05 -10.81 -11.55
CA ARG A 226 -6.24 -10.05 -12.52
C ARG A 226 -4.74 -10.16 -12.31
N ARG A 227 -4.27 -10.50 -11.10
CA ARG A 227 -2.85 -10.47 -10.71
C ARG A 227 -2.26 -9.07 -10.90
N THR A 228 -2.48 -8.20 -9.91
CA THR A 228 -2.18 -6.76 -9.99
C THR A 228 -1.28 -6.35 -8.84
N ILE A 229 -0.28 -5.51 -9.14
CA ILE A 229 0.50 -4.76 -8.17
C ILE A 229 0.22 -3.29 -8.43
N ALA A 230 -0.30 -2.57 -7.43
CA ALA A 230 -0.53 -1.13 -7.54
C ALA A 230 0.12 -0.40 -6.37
N ASP A 231 1.18 0.36 -6.65
CA ASP A 231 1.83 1.22 -5.67
C ASP A 231 1.11 2.56 -5.59
N LEU A 232 0.33 2.75 -4.53
CA LEU A 232 -0.47 3.94 -4.31
C LEU A 232 0.05 4.80 -3.16
N ARG A 233 1.29 4.55 -2.71
CA ARG A 233 1.88 5.23 -1.57
C ARG A 233 2.07 6.73 -1.80
N ALA A 234 2.28 7.16 -3.04
CA ALA A 234 2.26 8.57 -3.43
C ALA A 234 0.93 9.28 -3.10
N ASN A 235 -0.18 8.53 -3.02
CA ASN A 235 -1.52 9.02 -2.70
C ASN A 235 -1.92 8.71 -1.25
N LYS A 236 -0.97 8.45 -0.35
CA LYS A 236 -1.21 8.07 1.06
C LYS A 236 -2.01 6.78 1.23
N LEU A 237 -1.91 5.84 0.28
CA LEU A 237 -2.53 4.53 0.32
C LEU A 237 -1.47 3.42 0.34
N PRO A 238 -1.81 2.20 0.81
CA PRO A 238 -0.88 1.08 0.81
C PRO A 238 -0.50 0.63 -0.60
N LEU A 239 0.55 -0.19 -0.68
CA LEU A 239 0.79 -1.05 -1.84
C LEU A 239 -0.31 -2.13 -1.88
N ILE A 240 -1.01 -2.20 -3.01
CA ILE A 240 -2.14 -3.12 -3.23
C ILE A 240 -1.65 -4.34 -4.01
N LEU A 241 -1.93 -5.53 -3.47
CA LEU A 241 -1.50 -6.81 -4.03
C LEU A 241 -2.70 -7.72 -4.28
N ASP A 242 -2.92 -8.03 -5.56
CA ASP A 242 -3.84 -9.08 -6.02
C ASP A 242 -3.01 -10.27 -6.49
N SER A 243 -3.19 -11.44 -5.86
CA SER A 243 -2.44 -12.66 -6.23
C SER A 243 -2.95 -13.34 -7.49
N GLY A 244 -4.04 -12.87 -8.08
CA GLY A 244 -4.78 -13.51 -9.15
C GLY A 244 -5.65 -14.65 -8.63
N SER A 245 -5.73 -15.76 -9.38
CA SER A 245 -6.43 -16.96 -8.94
C SER A 245 -5.52 -18.16 -8.99
N THR A 246 -5.20 -18.73 -7.83
CA THR A 246 -4.25 -19.84 -7.72
C THR A 246 -4.80 -21.14 -8.31
N GLY A 247 -6.11 -21.38 -8.17
CA GLY A 247 -6.77 -22.60 -8.68
C GLY A 247 -6.97 -22.62 -10.20
N HIS A 248 -6.80 -21.47 -10.87
CA HIS A 248 -7.03 -21.33 -12.31
C HIS A 248 -5.93 -21.99 -13.16
N LYS A 249 -6.24 -22.35 -14.42
CA LYS A 249 -5.30 -22.97 -15.37
C LYS A 249 -4.06 -22.10 -15.63
N HIS A 250 -4.25 -20.79 -15.67
CA HIS A 250 -3.20 -19.75 -15.72
C HIS A 250 -2.92 -19.17 -14.34
N GLY A 251 -2.95 -20.01 -13.31
CA GLY A 251 -2.97 -19.55 -11.94
C GLY A 251 -1.71 -18.81 -11.53
N SER A 252 -1.82 -18.05 -10.45
CA SER A 252 -0.73 -17.25 -9.90
C SER A 252 -0.78 -17.17 -8.39
N TRP A 253 0.33 -16.73 -7.81
CA TRP A 253 0.46 -16.41 -6.39
C TRP A 253 1.64 -15.46 -6.17
N ASN A 254 1.70 -14.85 -4.98
CA ASN A 254 2.74 -13.90 -4.62
C ASN A 254 3.62 -14.43 -3.50
N LEU A 255 4.94 -14.38 -3.67
CA LEU A 255 5.94 -14.55 -2.62
C LEU A 255 6.30 -13.18 -2.06
N LEU A 256 6.09 -12.98 -0.76
CA LEU A 256 6.48 -11.78 -0.04
C LEU A 256 7.61 -12.14 0.94
N GLU A 257 8.78 -11.58 0.72
CA GLU A 257 9.92 -11.65 1.63
C GLU A 257 9.96 -10.33 2.43
N LEU A 258 9.43 -10.36 3.65
CA LEU A 258 9.34 -9.17 4.51
C LEU A 258 10.51 -9.11 5.51
N THR A 259 11.08 -7.92 5.62
CA THR A 259 11.89 -7.48 6.75
C THR A 259 11.15 -6.38 7.50
N LYS A 260 11.76 -5.76 8.52
CA LYS A 260 11.14 -4.64 9.24
C LYS A 260 10.66 -3.56 8.28
N ASN A 261 11.50 -3.11 7.33
CA ASN A 261 11.22 -1.95 6.47
C ASN A 261 11.28 -2.25 4.97
N HIS A 262 11.37 -3.52 4.55
CA HIS A 262 11.46 -3.87 3.14
C HIS A 262 10.56 -5.05 2.79
N LEU A 263 9.96 -5.00 1.61
CA LEU A 263 9.32 -6.11 0.93
C LEU A 263 10.07 -6.39 -0.36
N LYS A 264 10.52 -7.64 -0.54
CA LYS A 264 10.77 -8.18 -1.88
C LYS A 264 9.58 -9.05 -2.27
N LEU A 265 8.89 -8.63 -3.32
CA LEU A 265 7.71 -9.29 -3.88
C LEU A 265 8.13 -10.06 -5.12
N THR A 266 7.79 -11.34 -5.21
CA THR A 266 7.96 -12.15 -6.43
C THR A 266 6.63 -12.78 -6.83
N VAL A 267 6.13 -12.41 -7.99
CA VAL A 267 4.92 -12.97 -8.57
C VAL A 267 5.29 -14.26 -9.28
N HIS A 268 4.56 -15.32 -8.97
CA HIS A 268 4.69 -16.60 -9.64
C HIS A 268 3.46 -16.90 -10.47
N ALA A 269 3.65 -17.55 -11.61
CA ALA A 269 2.58 -18.01 -12.48
C ALA A 269 2.79 -19.46 -12.87
N TRP A 270 1.69 -20.12 -13.20
CA TRP A 270 1.72 -21.48 -13.70
C TRP A 270 2.00 -21.51 -15.20
N ASP A 271 3.04 -22.24 -15.57
CA ASP A 271 3.35 -22.67 -16.94
C ASP A 271 3.96 -24.08 -16.88
N LYS A 272 3.09 -25.10 -16.81
CA LYS A 272 3.41 -26.53 -16.54
C LYS A 272 4.04 -26.80 -15.16
N GLU A 273 4.72 -25.82 -14.60
CA GLU A 273 5.27 -25.72 -13.26
C GLU A 273 5.14 -24.27 -12.76
N TRP A 274 5.39 -24.03 -11.47
CA TRP A 274 5.39 -22.68 -10.90
C TRP A 274 6.70 -21.95 -11.24
N LYS A 275 6.61 -20.82 -11.93
CA LYS A 275 7.76 -20.00 -12.30
C LYS A 275 7.62 -18.57 -11.78
N PRO A 276 8.70 -17.93 -11.30
CA PRO A 276 8.70 -16.50 -11.06
C PRO A 276 8.57 -15.77 -12.39
N ILE A 277 7.72 -14.74 -12.45
CA ILE A 277 7.48 -13.95 -13.67
C ILE A 277 7.73 -12.45 -13.48
N ASP A 278 7.75 -11.98 -12.24
CA ASP A 278 8.04 -10.59 -11.90
C ASP A 278 8.59 -10.51 -10.48
N THR A 279 9.59 -9.66 -10.24
CA THR A 279 10.17 -9.41 -8.92
C THR A 279 10.37 -7.92 -8.72
N GLN A 280 9.80 -7.39 -7.65
CA GLN A 280 9.88 -5.97 -7.29
C GLN A 280 10.28 -5.82 -5.82
N SER A 281 10.99 -4.74 -5.51
CA SER A 281 11.44 -4.43 -4.14
C SER A 281 10.88 -3.08 -3.70
N PHE A 282 10.34 -3.04 -2.48
CA PHE A 282 9.71 -1.87 -1.88
C PHE A 282 10.34 -1.61 -0.52
N SER A 283 10.62 -0.34 -0.23
CA SER A 283 11.02 0.12 1.10
C SER A 283 9.87 0.87 1.76
N PHE A 284 9.56 0.52 3.00
CA PHE A 284 8.59 1.16 3.88
C PHE A 284 9.38 1.84 5.00
N SER A 285 10.10 2.91 4.66
CA SER A 285 10.87 3.62 5.67
C SER A 285 9.92 4.33 6.63
N SER A 286 9.91 3.94 7.90
CA SER A 286 9.60 4.87 9.00
C SER A 286 10.84 5.69 9.40
N GLU A 287 12.04 5.28 8.98
CA GLU A 287 13.30 5.94 9.28
C GLU A 287 13.76 6.70 8.02
N LEU A 288 13.61 8.02 8.03
CA LEU A 288 14.24 8.88 7.04
C LEU A 288 15.74 8.54 7.03
N TRP A 289 16.37 8.39 5.86
CA TRP A 289 17.80 8.02 5.80
C TRP A 289 18.69 9.04 6.54
N PHE A 290 18.16 10.25 6.74
CA PHE A 290 18.73 11.35 7.52
C PHE A 290 18.15 11.49 8.94
N GLU A 291 17.59 10.44 9.54
CA GLU A 291 17.00 10.49 10.89
C GLU A 291 18.02 10.94 11.95
N LYS A 292 19.29 10.58 11.78
CA LYS A 292 20.40 11.03 12.64
C LYS A 292 20.78 12.51 12.41
N GLY A 293 20.14 13.18 11.48
CA GLY A 293 20.47 14.54 11.04
C GLY A 293 21.46 14.57 9.88
N LEU A 294 21.64 15.76 9.32
CA LEU A 294 22.58 16.04 8.22
C LEU A 294 23.44 17.25 8.57
N ARG A 295 24.66 17.28 8.03
CA ARG A 295 25.58 18.40 8.25
C ARG A 295 25.36 19.46 7.19
N PHE A 296 25.02 20.67 7.62
CA PHE A 296 24.92 21.81 6.72
C PHE A 296 25.34 23.12 7.39
N LYS A 297 26.11 23.93 6.65
CA LYS A 297 26.43 25.32 7.01
C LYS A 297 26.53 26.15 5.74
N CYS A 298 25.62 27.09 5.56
CA CYS A 298 25.72 28.06 4.47
C CYS A 298 27.02 28.88 4.64
N THR A 299 27.90 28.84 3.63
CA THR A 299 29.16 29.60 3.60
C THR A 299 29.02 30.98 2.97
N GLY A 300 27.84 31.31 2.43
CA GLY A 300 27.64 32.55 1.66
C GLY A 300 28.36 32.54 0.31
N CYS A 301 28.59 31.36 -0.28
CA CYS A 301 29.31 31.23 -1.56
C CYS A 301 28.51 31.67 -2.80
N GLY A 302 27.19 31.88 -2.67
CA GLY A 302 26.31 32.31 -3.77
C GLY A 302 26.03 31.27 -4.86
N LYS A 303 26.71 30.12 -4.87
CA LYS A 303 26.58 29.07 -5.92
C LYS A 303 25.14 28.59 -6.14
N CYS A 304 24.34 28.44 -5.08
CA CYS A 304 22.92 28.04 -5.18
C CYS A 304 21.99 29.18 -5.66
N CYS A 305 22.50 30.41 -5.74
CA CYS A 305 21.78 31.59 -6.25
C CYS A 305 22.24 31.99 -7.67
N THR A 306 23.23 31.30 -8.23
CA THR A 306 23.86 31.59 -9.51
C THR A 306 23.33 30.67 -10.61
N GLY A 307 23.12 31.23 -11.80
CA GLY A 307 22.71 30.50 -13.00
C GLY A 307 21.21 30.31 -13.18
N LYS A 308 20.86 29.64 -14.29
CA LYS A 308 19.49 29.56 -14.79
C LYS A 308 18.57 28.77 -13.87
N GLY A 309 17.40 29.34 -13.57
CA GLY A 309 16.36 28.69 -12.80
C GLY A 309 15.22 29.64 -12.46
N TYR A 310 14.26 29.16 -11.67
CA TYR A 310 13.18 29.98 -11.14
C TYR A 310 13.24 29.99 -9.62
N VAL A 311 13.24 31.19 -9.04
CA VAL A 311 12.96 31.40 -7.63
C VAL A 311 11.48 31.77 -7.51
N TRP A 312 10.67 30.78 -7.18
CA TRP A 312 9.23 30.90 -7.05
C TRP A 312 8.86 31.69 -5.78
N LEU A 313 7.77 32.44 -5.87
CA LEU A 313 7.27 33.28 -4.80
C LEU A 313 5.89 32.84 -4.36
N GLU A 314 5.73 32.61 -3.05
CA GLU A 314 4.43 32.56 -2.40
C GLU A 314 3.94 33.98 -2.10
N LYS A 315 2.65 34.12 -1.78
CA LYS A 315 2.04 35.42 -1.43
C LYS A 315 2.77 36.10 -0.26
N GLU A 316 3.20 35.34 0.74
CA GLU A 316 3.92 35.90 1.89
C GLU A 316 5.35 36.32 1.53
N ASP A 317 6.00 35.66 0.54
CA ASP A 317 7.31 36.07 0.05
C ASP A 317 7.25 37.47 -0.59
N VAL A 318 6.22 37.72 -1.41
CA VAL A 318 5.98 39.03 -2.04
C VAL A 318 5.84 40.12 -0.99
N LYS A 319 5.00 39.88 0.02
CA LYS A 319 4.76 40.83 1.11
C LYS A 319 6.02 41.14 1.90
N ASN A 320 6.78 40.11 2.28
CA ASN A 320 8.01 40.26 3.06
C ASN A 320 9.11 41.00 2.28
N LEU A 321 9.27 40.68 0.99
CA LEU A 321 10.28 41.30 0.14
C LEU A 321 9.91 42.74 -0.23
N ALA A 322 8.63 43.02 -0.48
CA ALA A 322 8.16 44.38 -0.69
C ALA A 322 8.43 45.25 0.54
N GLN A 323 8.18 44.72 1.75
CA GLN A 323 8.47 45.42 3.00
C GLN A 323 9.97 45.67 3.21
N GLU A 324 10.83 44.68 2.97
CA GLU A 324 12.29 44.83 3.06
C GLU A 324 12.82 45.94 2.15
N LEU A 325 12.22 46.09 0.96
CA LEU A 325 12.61 47.08 -0.05
C LEU A 325 11.89 48.42 0.11
N ASN A 326 11.01 48.57 1.11
CA ASN A 326 10.14 49.74 1.31
C ASN A 326 9.27 50.07 0.07
N LEU A 327 8.69 49.04 -0.54
CA LEU A 327 7.81 49.15 -1.71
C LEU A 327 6.40 48.63 -1.38
N SER A 328 5.40 49.03 -2.18
CA SER A 328 4.11 48.35 -2.18
C SER A 328 4.23 46.98 -2.86
N GLU A 329 3.37 46.02 -2.49
CA GLU A 329 3.34 44.68 -3.12
C GLU A 329 3.16 44.80 -4.65
N GLU A 330 2.29 45.71 -5.12
CA GLU A 330 2.08 45.95 -6.54
C GLU A 330 3.35 46.44 -7.25
N THR A 331 4.09 47.36 -6.61
CA THR A 331 5.34 47.88 -7.17
C THR A 331 6.41 46.80 -7.21
N PHE A 332 6.51 45.99 -6.15
CA PHE A 332 7.44 44.87 -6.08
C PHE A 332 7.19 43.85 -7.20
N ILE A 333 5.93 43.43 -7.37
CA ILE A 333 5.53 42.50 -8.43
C ILE A 333 5.91 43.06 -9.80
N LYS A 334 5.64 44.34 -10.07
CA LYS A 334 5.97 44.94 -11.38
C LYS A 334 7.48 45.04 -11.64
N GLN A 335 8.29 45.28 -10.61
CA GLN A 335 9.71 45.59 -10.79
C GLN A 335 10.65 44.39 -10.63
N TYR A 336 10.29 43.39 -9.83
CA TYR A 336 11.21 42.33 -9.41
C TYR A 336 10.74 40.92 -9.76
N THR A 337 9.56 40.77 -10.36
CA THR A 337 9.01 39.45 -10.66
C THR A 337 8.61 39.28 -12.12
N ARG A 338 8.45 38.02 -12.53
CA ARG A 338 7.93 37.58 -13.82
C ARG A 338 6.87 36.51 -13.61
N GLN A 339 5.85 36.55 -14.46
CA GLN A 339 4.84 35.49 -14.52
C GLN A 339 5.37 34.33 -15.37
N VAL A 340 5.34 33.11 -14.85
CA VAL A 340 5.71 31.89 -15.57
C VAL A 340 4.57 30.89 -15.42
N GLY A 341 3.75 30.76 -16.46
CA GLY A 341 2.49 30.01 -16.36
C GLY A 341 1.54 30.67 -15.35
N PHE A 342 1.08 29.90 -14.36
CA PHE A 342 0.21 30.38 -13.29
C PHE A 342 0.97 30.89 -12.06
N ASP A 343 2.29 30.75 -12.04
CA ASP A 343 3.12 31.03 -10.87
C ASP A 343 3.98 32.29 -11.07
N LEU A 344 4.38 32.89 -9.95
CA LEU A 344 5.20 34.09 -9.90
C LEU A 344 6.64 33.74 -9.50
N ALA A 345 7.62 34.23 -10.24
CA ALA A 345 9.04 34.03 -9.94
C ALA A 345 9.80 35.36 -9.90
N LEU A 346 10.94 35.40 -9.21
CA LEU A 346 11.85 36.54 -9.31
C LEU A 346 12.43 36.67 -10.73
N LEU A 347 12.78 37.90 -11.09
CA LEU A 347 13.59 38.20 -12.26
C LEU A 347 15.04 37.76 -12.04
N ASP A 348 15.73 37.53 -13.16
CA ASP A 348 17.16 37.32 -13.20
C ASP A 348 17.87 38.65 -13.49
N ASP A 349 19.12 38.79 -13.06
CA ASP A 349 20.00 39.89 -13.39
C ASP A 349 20.23 39.94 -14.91
N PRO A 350 20.01 41.09 -15.57
CA PRO A 350 20.10 41.21 -17.03
C PRO A 350 21.47 40.87 -17.64
N HIS A 351 22.53 40.80 -16.82
CA HIS A 351 23.91 40.64 -17.28
C HIS A 351 24.54 39.30 -16.87
N SER A 352 23.90 38.50 -16.00
CA SER A 352 24.55 37.33 -15.40
C SER A 352 23.71 36.07 -15.25
N ASP A 353 22.43 36.05 -15.69
CA ASP A 353 21.48 34.95 -15.45
C ASP A 353 21.32 34.57 -13.96
N ASP A 354 21.85 35.38 -13.04
CA ASP A 354 21.78 35.18 -11.59
C ASP A 354 20.47 35.76 -11.04
N CYS A 355 20.09 35.43 -9.81
CA CYS A 355 18.95 36.09 -9.16
C CYS A 355 19.18 37.62 -9.07
N ILE A 356 18.13 38.43 -9.34
CA ILE A 356 18.18 39.91 -9.28
C ILE A 356 18.67 40.49 -7.95
N PHE A 357 18.59 39.72 -6.85
CA PHE A 357 19.07 40.13 -5.53
C PHE A 357 20.47 39.60 -5.16
N LEU A 358 21.17 38.93 -6.08
CA LEU A 358 22.55 38.47 -5.86
C LEU A 358 23.55 39.56 -6.25
N GLU A 359 24.42 39.94 -5.33
CA GLU A 359 25.54 40.87 -5.57
C GLU A 359 26.88 40.15 -5.53
N ASN A 360 27.80 40.58 -6.40
CA ASN A 360 29.18 40.10 -6.45
C ASN A 360 29.28 38.57 -6.47
N LYS A 361 28.27 37.90 -7.04
CA LYS A 361 28.10 36.44 -7.09
C LYS A 361 28.08 35.70 -5.75
N THR A 362 28.05 36.39 -4.62
CA THR A 362 28.21 35.77 -3.29
C THR A 362 27.23 36.31 -2.24
N ARG A 363 26.72 37.53 -2.40
CA ARG A 363 25.92 38.20 -1.35
C ARG A 363 24.48 38.44 -1.79
N CYS A 364 23.51 37.81 -1.12
CA CYS A 364 22.09 38.12 -1.31
C CYS A 364 21.70 39.41 -0.56
N LYS A 365 21.18 40.42 -1.27
CA LYS A 365 20.76 41.70 -0.67
C LYS A 365 19.64 41.54 0.35
N VAL A 366 18.73 40.61 0.09
CA VAL A 366 17.52 40.35 0.90
C VAL A 366 17.67 39.12 1.79
N TYR A 367 18.90 38.75 2.19
CA TYR A 367 19.17 37.44 2.81
C TYR A 367 18.26 37.11 4.01
N LYS A 368 17.90 38.10 4.84
CA LYS A 368 17.02 37.92 6.01
C LYS A 368 15.59 37.54 5.63
N ASN A 369 15.09 38.11 4.54
CA ASN A 369 13.71 37.97 4.06
C ASN A 369 13.65 37.28 2.69
N ARG A 370 14.66 36.47 2.37
CA ARG A 370 14.75 35.73 1.10
C ARG A 370 13.52 34.81 0.95
N PRO A 371 13.11 34.47 -0.29
CA PRO A 371 11.95 33.60 -0.52
C PRO A 371 12.05 32.27 0.23
N LYS A 372 10.92 31.69 0.58
CA LYS A 372 10.82 30.38 1.24
C LYS A 372 11.64 29.29 0.53
N GLN A 373 11.59 29.24 -0.80
CA GLN A 373 12.43 28.34 -1.60
C GLN A 373 13.92 28.50 -1.24
N CYS A 374 14.42 29.73 -1.12
CA CYS A 374 15.81 30.02 -0.73
C CYS A 374 16.08 29.83 0.78
N GLN A 375 15.07 29.97 1.64
CA GLN A 375 15.22 29.73 3.08
C GLN A 375 15.36 28.25 3.39
N THR A 376 14.61 27.41 2.68
CA THR A 376 14.53 25.96 2.92
C THR A 376 15.65 25.16 2.29
N PHE A 377 16.49 25.76 1.44
CA PHE A 377 17.69 25.08 0.92
C PHE A 377 18.68 24.78 2.07
N PRO A 378 19.24 23.56 2.17
CA PRO A 378 19.24 22.45 1.20
C PRO A 378 18.13 21.40 1.44
N TRP A 379 17.17 21.64 2.33
CA TRP A 379 16.14 20.68 2.78
C TRP A 379 15.00 20.46 1.78
N TRP A 380 15.19 20.78 0.51
CA TRP A 380 14.19 20.53 -0.51
C TRP A 380 13.87 19.03 -0.62
N PRO A 381 12.59 18.65 -0.88
CA PRO A 381 12.21 17.25 -0.95
C PRO A 381 13.09 16.40 -1.88
N HIS A 382 13.48 16.93 -3.04
CA HIS A 382 14.34 16.24 -3.99
C HIS A 382 15.76 15.97 -3.44
N ASN A 383 16.36 16.92 -2.71
CA ASN A 383 17.68 16.73 -2.10
C ASN A 383 17.66 15.68 -0.99
N LEU A 384 16.52 15.49 -0.33
CA LEU A 384 16.33 14.56 0.79
C LEU A 384 15.75 13.21 0.38
N GLU A 385 15.55 12.98 -0.93
CA GLU A 385 14.93 11.77 -1.45
C GLU A 385 15.69 10.49 -1.07
N ASN A 386 17.02 10.54 -1.19
CA ASN A 386 17.94 9.45 -0.85
C ASN A 386 19.38 9.99 -0.68
N PRO A 387 20.33 9.19 -0.15
CA PRO A 387 21.72 9.64 0.03
C PRO A 387 22.41 10.09 -1.27
N ALA A 388 22.06 9.51 -2.44
CA ALA A 388 22.67 9.89 -3.71
C ALA A 388 22.22 11.28 -4.17
N ALA A 389 20.94 11.64 -3.95
CA ALA A 389 20.44 12.99 -4.22
C ALA A 389 21.12 14.06 -3.33
N TRP A 390 21.43 13.71 -2.08
CA TRP A 390 22.20 14.59 -1.18
C TRP A 390 23.63 14.82 -1.67
N GLU A 391 24.33 13.75 -2.11
CA GLU A 391 25.65 13.87 -2.72
C GLU A 391 25.62 14.65 -4.05
N GLU A 392 24.53 14.58 -4.81
CA GLU A 392 24.36 15.41 -6.00
C GLU A 392 24.21 16.90 -5.64
N ALA A 393 23.38 17.22 -4.65
CA ALA A 393 23.22 18.60 -4.16
C ALA A 393 24.54 19.17 -3.62
N LYS A 394 25.39 18.35 -3.02
CA LYS A 394 26.73 18.74 -2.54
C LYS A 394 27.65 19.25 -3.64
N LYS A 395 27.49 18.77 -4.88
CA LYS A 395 28.28 19.26 -6.03
C LYS A 395 28.00 20.73 -6.34
N THR A 396 26.80 21.22 -6.01
CA THR A 396 26.40 22.62 -6.25
C THR A 396 26.51 23.49 -4.99
N CYS A 397 26.55 22.90 -3.79
CA CYS A 397 26.73 23.61 -2.53
C CYS A 397 27.82 22.99 -1.64
N GLU A 398 28.92 23.73 -1.47
CA GLU A 398 30.02 23.36 -0.56
C GLU A 398 29.64 23.39 0.93
N GLY A 399 28.49 23.97 1.27
CA GLY A 399 27.98 23.99 2.64
C GLY A 399 27.41 22.65 3.11
N ILE A 400 27.10 21.74 2.19
CA ILE A 400 26.65 20.38 2.47
C ILE A 400 27.85 19.54 2.91
N ASP A 401 27.74 18.94 4.11
CA ASP A 401 28.80 18.18 4.76
C ASP A 401 30.14 18.94 4.90
N HIS A 402 30.09 20.28 4.97
CA HIS A 402 31.27 21.10 5.22
C HIS A 402 31.95 20.64 6.53
N PRO A 403 33.29 20.63 6.64
CA PRO A 403 33.99 20.19 7.85
C PRO A 403 33.53 20.88 9.13
N ASP A 404 33.29 22.20 9.04
CA ASP A 404 32.77 23.02 10.14
C ASP A 404 31.23 23.05 10.25
N ALA A 405 30.51 22.24 9.48
CA ALA A 405 29.04 22.23 9.53
C ALA A 405 28.54 21.49 10.78
N PRO A 406 27.63 22.12 11.55
CA PRO A 406 26.95 21.43 12.64
C PRO A 406 26.04 20.33 12.10
N LEU A 407 25.83 19.29 12.91
CA LEU A 407 24.81 18.29 12.64
C LEU A 407 23.43 18.90 12.94
N ILE A 408 22.60 19.02 11.92
CA ILE A 408 21.23 19.53 12.04
C ILE A 408 20.30 18.36 12.32
N PRO A 409 19.62 18.31 13.48
CA PRO A 409 18.77 17.18 13.86
C PRO A 409 17.50 17.14 13.02
N LEU A 410 16.89 15.95 12.90
CA LEU A 410 15.68 15.74 12.11
C LEU A 410 14.53 16.70 12.46
N SER A 411 14.35 17.01 13.74
CA SER A 411 13.31 17.94 14.20
C SER A 411 13.50 19.35 13.62
N THR A 412 14.73 19.82 13.51
CA THR A 412 15.07 21.11 12.90
C THR A 412 14.86 21.06 11.39
N ILE A 413 15.33 20.00 10.72
CA ILE A 413 15.13 19.82 9.27
C ILE A 413 13.63 19.88 8.93
N LYS A 414 12.80 19.13 9.64
CA LYS A 414 11.33 19.14 9.45
C LYS A 414 10.71 20.51 9.74
N LYS A 415 11.21 21.24 10.74
CA LYS A 415 10.73 22.59 11.06
C LYS A 415 11.05 23.56 9.92
N GLU A 416 12.26 23.49 9.36
CA GLU A 416 12.66 24.37 8.25
C GLU A 416 11.90 24.05 6.96
N GLN A 417 11.56 22.80 6.67
CA GLN A 417 10.73 22.45 5.51
C GLN A 417 9.29 23.02 5.56
N ASN A 418 8.77 23.28 6.76
CA ASN A 418 7.40 23.76 6.98
C ASN A 418 7.33 25.25 7.35
N ARG A 419 8.47 25.95 7.33
CA ARG A 419 8.56 27.39 7.52
C ARG A 419 8.14 28.09 6.24
#